data_AF-N1ZI21-F1
#
_entry.id   AF-N1ZI21-F1
#
_cell.length_a   1.000
_cell.length_b   1.000
_cell.length_c   1.000
_cell.angle_alpha   90.00
_cell.angle_beta   90.00
_cell.angle_gamma   90.00
#
_symmetry.space_group_name_H-M   'P 1'
#
loop_
_entity.id
_entity.type
_entity.pdbx_description
1 polymer ?
#
loop_
_entity_poly.entity_id
_entity_poly.type
_entity_poly.pdbx_seq_one_letter_code
_entity_poly.pdbx_strand_id
1 'polypeptide(L)'
;MIGWKKLALRSQDTLYRWEYGENDDLLGMSQIAPPDYIIRTIPIEKALHFVTKSRKQNPEGRSILRNCYTDYYYKKRFRQIEGIGVERDLAGLPLLQPPEGADIWNDDPENMKALAYAEKLVKNIRRDEKEGIVLPYGWTFSLVNGGSKRQFEIGNIIERIDNRMAMTCMADFVLLGHQQTGSFALSSDKTRLFAVAIGTYLDIICQTINTQAIPKLIKVNQSHFKNIRDMPKLIHGDIEKQDLT
;
A
#
# COMPACT_ATOMS: atom_id res chain seq x y z
N MET A 1 -7.32 -25.60 36.88
CA MET A 1 -7.90 -24.72 35.84
C MET A 1 -7.12 -24.87 34.55
N ILE A 2 -7.82 -24.95 33.43
CA ILE A 2 -7.28 -25.00 32.07
C ILE A 2 -7.25 -23.58 31.52
N GLY A 3 -6.14 -23.19 30.89
CA GLY A 3 -5.95 -21.87 30.27
C GLY A 3 -5.50 -21.97 28.82
N TRP A 4 -5.48 -20.83 28.12
CA TRP A 4 -4.88 -20.77 26.79
C TRP A 4 -3.35 -20.82 26.88
N LYS A 5 -2.73 -21.79 26.22
CA LYS A 5 -1.26 -21.85 26.11
C LYS A 5 -0.73 -20.85 25.08
N LYS A 6 -1.43 -20.69 23.95
CA LYS A 6 -1.04 -19.82 22.83
C LYS A 6 -2.24 -19.53 21.92
N LEU A 7 -2.29 -18.31 21.37
CA LEU A 7 -3.12 -17.96 20.22
C LEU A 7 -2.23 -17.91 18.97
N ALA A 8 -2.37 -18.89 18.08
CA ALA A 8 -1.55 -18.97 16.88
C ALA A 8 -2.25 -18.28 15.70
N LEU A 9 -1.64 -17.23 15.16
CA LEU A 9 -2.12 -16.55 13.95
C LEU A 9 -2.03 -17.50 12.75
N ARG A 10 -3.00 -17.37 11.84
CA ARG A 10 -3.05 -18.06 10.55
C ARG A 10 -3.05 -17.02 9.44
N SER A 11 -2.15 -17.17 8.48
CA SER A 11 -2.04 -16.21 7.38
C SER A 11 -3.22 -16.35 6.41
N GLN A 12 -3.75 -15.21 5.97
CA GLN A 12 -4.76 -15.18 4.91
C GLN A 12 -4.18 -15.62 3.56
N ASP A 13 -2.88 -15.47 3.34
CA ASP A 13 -2.21 -15.91 2.10
C ASP A 13 -2.20 -17.43 1.93
N THR A 14 -2.37 -18.15 3.04
CA THR A 14 -2.42 -19.63 3.07
C THR A 14 -3.85 -20.17 3.00
N LEU A 15 -4.87 -19.30 2.95
CA LEU A 15 -6.26 -19.70 2.79
C LEU A 15 -6.44 -20.44 1.47
N TYR A 16 -6.91 -21.69 1.54
CA TYR A 16 -7.28 -22.45 0.36
C TYR A 16 -8.77 -22.33 0.06
N ARG A 17 -9.62 -22.56 1.07
CA ARG A 17 -11.08 -22.36 0.99
C ARG A 17 -11.73 -22.33 2.36
N TRP A 18 -12.95 -21.77 2.41
CA TRP A 18 -13.86 -21.91 3.54
C TRP A 18 -14.72 -23.16 3.35
N GLU A 19 -14.93 -23.91 4.43
CA GLU A 19 -15.77 -25.12 4.44
C GLU A 19 -17.15 -24.76 5.00
N TYR A 20 -18.21 -25.17 4.28
CA TYR A 20 -19.59 -24.93 4.66
C TYR A 20 -20.35 -26.26 4.81
N GLY A 21 -21.33 -26.28 5.71
CA GLY A 21 -22.25 -27.40 5.88
C GLY A 21 -23.44 -27.34 4.91
N GLU A 22 -24.34 -28.30 5.02
CA GLU A 22 -25.54 -28.41 4.15
C GLU A 22 -26.47 -27.18 4.26
N ASN A 23 -26.47 -26.49 5.40
CA ASN A 23 -27.31 -25.32 5.67
C ASN A 23 -26.58 -23.97 5.47
N ASP A 24 -25.46 -23.96 4.73
CA ASP A 24 -24.60 -22.76 4.56
C ASP A 24 -23.94 -22.28 5.87
N ASP A 25 -23.89 -23.15 6.89
CA ASP A 25 -23.19 -22.88 8.15
C ASP A 25 -21.68 -22.97 7.93
N LEU A 26 -20.94 -21.94 8.35
CA LEU A 26 -19.48 -21.93 8.27
C LEU A 26 -18.88 -22.96 9.25
N LEU A 27 -18.28 -24.04 8.73
CA LEU A 27 -17.70 -25.12 9.52
C LEU A 27 -16.22 -24.94 9.82
N GLY A 28 -15.48 -24.24 8.95
CA GLY A 28 -14.04 -24.05 9.14
C GLY A 28 -13.32 -23.47 7.94
N MET A 29 -12.00 -23.48 8.04
CA MET A 29 -11.08 -22.93 7.04
C MET A 29 -10.02 -23.96 6.70
N SER A 30 -9.91 -24.32 5.42
CA SER A 30 -8.82 -25.15 4.90
C SER A 30 -7.68 -24.25 4.43
N GLN A 31 -6.47 -24.56 4.86
CA GLN A 31 -5.25 -23.83 4.52
C GLN A 31 -4.19 -24.74 3.92
N ILE A 32 -3.34 -24.15 3.07
CA ILE A 32 -2.12 -24.74 2.53
C ILE A 32 -0.97 -23.82 2.96
N ALA A 33 -0.22 -24.24 3.98
CA ALA A 33 0.84 -23.43 4.57
C ALA A 33 2.21 -24.11 4.41
N PRO A 34 3.31 -23.32 4.29
CA PRO A 34 4.66 -23.86 4.42
C PRO A 34 4.86 -24.57 5.78
N PRO A 35 5.78 -25.55 5.88
CA PRO A 35 6.75 -25.96 4.86
C PRO A 35 6.30 -27.08 3.93
N ASP A 36 5.26 -27.84 4.30
CA ASP A 36 4.88 -29.08 3.60
C ASP A 36 3.73 -28.92 2.60
N TYR A 37 3.05 -27.76 2.60
CA TYR A 37 1.96 -27.43 1.67
C TYR A 37 0.84 -28.49 1.64
N ILE A 38 0.62 -29.17 2.77
CA ILE A 38 -0.49 -30.13 2.91
C ILE A 38 -1.74 -29.37 3.36
N ILE A 39 -2.88 -29.70 2.73
CA ILE A 39 -4.19 -29.15 3.10
C ILE A 39 -4.52 -29.56 4.54
N ARG A 40 -4.76 -28.56 5.39
CA ARG A 40 -5.23 -28.76 6.76
C ARG A 40 -6.47 -27.93 7.02
N THR A 41 -7.53 -28.58 7.45
CA THR A 41 -8.76 -27.91 7.86
C THR A 41 -8.69 -27.55 9.34
N ILE A 42 -8.92 -26.27 9.64
CA ILE A 42 -9.14 -25.77 10.99
C ILE A 42 -10.65 -25.62 11.19
N PRO A 43 -11.26 -26.44 12.05
CA PRO A 43 -12.67 -26.26 12.43
C PRO A 43 -12.89 -24.89 13.08
N ILE A 44 -14.00 -24.23 12.76
CA ILE A 44 -14.34 -22.88 13.26
C ILE A 44 -14.45 -22.86 14.80
N GLU A 45 -14.89 -23.97 15.39
CA GLU A 45 -14.98 -24.17 16.84
C GLU A 45 -13.60 -24.13 17.53
N LYS A 46 -12.51 -24.41 16.80
CA LYS A 46 -11.12 -24.35 17.28
C LYS A 46 -10.39 -23.07 16.85
N ALA A 47 -11.09 -22.15 16.19
CA ALA A 47 -10.55 -20.88 15.72
C ALA A 47 -11.20 -19.68 16.44
N LEU A 48 -10.51 -18.54 16.36
CA LEU A 48 -11.08 -17.22 16.60
C LEU A 48 -11.09 -16.49 15.27
N HIS A 49 -12.27 -16.13 14.80
CA HIS A 49 -12.50 -15.55 13.50
C HIS A 49 -12.72 -14.05 13.63
N PHE A 50 -11.67 -13.30 13.31
CA PHE A 50 -11.66 -11.84 13.32
C PHE A 50 -11.99 -11.32 11.92
N VAL A 51 -13.06 -10.54 11.80
CA VAL A 51 -13.52 -9.96 10.53
C VAL A 51 -13.78 -8.47 10.73
N THR A 52 -13.13 -7.64 9.93
CA THR A 52 -13.25 -6.16 10.01
C THR A 52 -14.63 -5.67 9.60
N LYS A 53 -15.14 -6.14 8.46
CA LYS A 53 -16.46 -5.83 7.93
C LYS A 53 -16.93 -6.98 7.07
N SER A 54 -18.03 -7.61 7.45
CA SER A 54 -18.69 -8.62 6.63
C SER A 54 -19.93 -8.04 5.94
N ARG A 55 -20.21 -8.49 4.71
CA ARG A 55 -21.47 -8.24 3.99
C ARG A 55 -21.98 -9.59 3.51
N LYS A 56 -23.28 -9.85 3.69
CA LYS A 56 -23.92 -11.13 3.34
C LYS A 56 -23.19 -12.35 3.94
N GLN A 57 -22.74 -12.21 5.19
CA GLN A 57 -22.01 -13.26 5.92
C GLN A 57 -20.73 -13.77 5.23
N ASN A 58 -20.11 -13.00 4.33
CA ASN A 58 -18.81 -13.34 3.77
C ASN A 58 -17.76 -13.50 4.90
N PRO A 59 -17.12 -14.67 5.05
CA PRO A 59 -16.15 -14.92 6.12
C PRO A 59 -14.80 -14.20 5.92
N GLU A 60 -14.47 -13.77 4.71
CA GLU A 60 -13.22 -13.04 4.46
C GLU A 60 -13.31 -11.57 4.88
N GLY A 61 -14.53 -11.03 4.89
CA GLY A 61 -14.77 -9.61 5.12
C GLY A 61 -14.20 -8.72 4.01
N ARG A 62 -13.77 -7.50 4.39
CA ARG A 62 -13.23 -6.51 3.48
C ARG A 62 -12.08 -5.75 4.13
N SER A 63 -10.92 -5.74 3.46
CA SER A 63 -9.76 -4.97 3.90
C SER A 63 -10.08 -3.47 4.04
N ILE A 64 -9.55 -2.85 5.08
CA ILE A 64 -9.65 -1.40 5.33
C ILE A 64 -8.96 -0.60 4.21
N LEU A 65 -7.92 -1.19 3.61
CA LEU A 65 -7.14 -0.60 2.50
C LEU A 65 -7.82 -0.79 1.14
N ARG A 66 -8.95 -1.51 1.07
CA ARG A 66 -9.60 -1.81 -0.21
C ARG A 66 -10.03 -0.54 -0.96
N ASN A 67 -10.37 0.52 -0.22
CA ASN A 67 -10.80 1.81 -0.76
C ASN A 67 -9.68 2.56 -1.49
N CYS A 68 -8.43 2.43 -1.03
CA CYS A 68 -7.28 3.17 -1.58
C CYS A 68 -6.48 2.36 -2.63
N TYR A 69 -6.96 1.18 -3.04
CA TYR A 69 -6.24 0.34 -4.00
C TYR A 69 -6.01 1.05 -5.35
N THR A 70 -7.05 1.68 -5.87
CA THR A 70 -6.99 2.40 -7.16
C THR A 70 -6.00 3.57 -7.08
N ASP A 71 -6.05 4.33 -5.99
CA ASP A 71 -5.14 5.45 -5.72
C ASP A 71 -3.68 4.96 -5.64
N TYR A 72 -3.42 3.89 -4.87
CA TYR A 72 -2.10 3.25 -4.81
C TYR A 72 -1.59 2.82 -6.19
N TYR A 73 -2.46 2.20 -7.00
CA TYR A 73 -2.11 1.73 -8.34
C TYR A 73 -1.68 2.87 -9.26
N TYR A 74 -2.42 3.97 -9.28
CA TYR A 74 -2.07 5.15 -10.07
C TYR A 74 -0.84 5.87 -9.53
N LYS A 75 -0.73 6.02 -8.21
CA LYS A 75 0.45 6.62 -7.55
C LYS A 75 1.75 5.94 -7.97
N LYS A 76 1.78 4.60 -8.01
CA LYS A 76 2.97 3.85 -8.44
C LYS A 76 3.43 4.25 -9.84
N ARG A 77 2.49 4.44 -10.77
CA ARG A 77 2.79 4.90 -12.15
C ARG A 77 3.22 6.36 -12.18
N PHE A 78 2.54 7.25 -11.45
CA PHE A 78 2.93 8.66 -11.40
C PHE A 78 4.33 8.87 -10.84
N ARG A 79 4.73 8.13 -9.79
CA ARG A 79 6.10 8.17 -9.26
C ARG A 79 7.15 7.75 -10.27
N GLN A 80 6.85 6.77 -11.11
CA GLN A 80 7.75 6.36 -12.19
C GLN A 80 7.89 7.47 -13.25
N ILE A 81 6.79 8.09 -13.65
CA ILE A 81 6.78 9.19 -14.63
C ILE A 81 7.51 10.41 -14.07
N GLU A 82 7.30 10.74 -12.79
CA GLU A 82 8.00 11.82 -12.10
C GLU A 82 9.51 11.59 -12.12
N GLY A 83 9.98 10.40 -11.74
CA GLY A 83 11.41 10.07 -11.78
C GLY A 83 12.01 10.17 -13.18
N ILE A 84 11.35 9.60 -14.18
CA ILE A 84 11.77 9.71 -15.60
C ILE A 84 11.75 11.18 -16.05
N GLY A 85 10.75 11.94 -15.62
CA GLY A 85 10.63 13.36 -15.88
C GLY A 85 11.87 14.09 -15.37
N VAL A 86 12.14 13.97 -14.07
CA VAL A 86 13.28 14.62 -13.39
C VAL A 86 14.59 14.28 -14.08
N GLU A 87 14.80 12.99 -14.39
CA GLU A 87 15.99 12.54 -15.13
C GLU A 87 16.12 13.22 -16.50
N ARG A 88 15.03 13.31 -17.28
CA ARG A 88 15.03 13.90 -18.63
C ARG A 88 15.17 15.42 -18.63
N ASP A 89 14.66 16.13 -17.63
CA ASP A 89 14.83 17.58 -17.53
C ASP A 89 16.23 17.96 -17.02
N LEU A 90 16.79 17.15 -16.11
CA LEU A 90 18.16 17.34 -15.63
C LEU A 90 19.19 17.00 -16.73
N ALA A 91 18.96 15.93 -17.49
CA ALA A 91 19.85 15.49 -18.56
C ALA A 91 19.62 16.24 -19.89
N GLY A 92 18.40 16.73 -20.14
CA GLY A 92 17.96 17.24 -21.44
C GLY A 92 17.74 16.13 -22.47
N LEU A 93 16.96 16.41 -23.52
CA LEU A 93 16.83 15.50 -24.65
C LEU A 93 17.93 15.81 -25.69
N PRO A 94 18.87 14.89 -25.96
CA PRO A 94 19.93 15.12 -26.94
C PRO A 94 19.36 15.23 -28.36
N LEU A 95 19.64 16.35 -29.01
CA LEU A 95 19.31 16.63 -30.40
C LEU A 95 20.62 16.87 -31.16
N LEU A 96 20.84 16.06 -32.19
CA LEU A 96 21.98 16.19 -33.07
C LEU A 96 21.48 16.51 -34.48
N GLN A 97 21.88 17.67 -35.00
CA GLN A 97 21.48 18.16 -36.31
C GLN A 97 22.65 17.99 -37.30
N PRO A 98 22.40 17.36 -38.47
CA PRO A 98 23.41 17.24 -39.51
C PRO A 98 23.69 18.61 -40.17
N PRO A 99 24.81 18.74 -40.90
CA PRO A 99 25.13 19.94 -41.68
C PRO A 99 24.03 20.27 -42.67
N GLU A 100 23.86 21.56 -42.95
CA GLU A 100 22.88 22.03 -43.94
C GLU A 100 23.18 21.41 -45.32
N GLY A 101 22.16 20.79 -45.92
CA GLY A 101 22.27 20.11 -47.22
C GLY A 101 22.81 18.68 -47.18
N ALA A 102 23.12 18.12 -46.00
CA ALA A 102 23.54 16.72 -45.87
C ALA A 102 22.33 15.77 -45.89
N ASP A 103 22.28 14.87 -46.88
CA ASP A 103 21.26 13.83 -46.97
C ASP A 103 21.74 12.52 -46.32
N ILE A 104 21.67 12.48 -44.99
CA ILE A 104 22.08 11.33 -44.18
C ILE A 104 21.10 10.15 -44.23
N TRP A 105 20.00 10.27 -44.99
CA TRP A 105 18.94 9.27 -45.08
C TRP A 105 19.04 8.36 -46.31
N ASN A 106 19.97 8.65 -47.22
CA ASN A 106 20.21 7.83 -48.40
C ASN A 106 21.01 6.55 -48.09
N ASP A 107 20.83 5.52 -48.92
CA ASP A 107 21.47 4.20 -48.80
C ASP A 107 22.97 4.20 -49.20
N ASP A 108 23.59 5.37 -49.36
CA ASP A 108 25.03 5.44 -49.63
C ASP A 108 25.84 4.92 -48.43
N PRO A 109 26.92 4.14 -48.65
CA PRO A 109 27.73 3.57 -47.56
C PRO A 109 28.29 4.60 -46.58
N GLU A 110 28.58 5.82 -47.03
CA GLU A 110 29.08 6.91 -46.18
C GLU A 110 27.95 7.55 -45.35
N ASN A 111 26.75 7.68 -45.91
CA ASN A 111 25.58 8.22 -45.21
C ASN A 111 25.08 7.28 -44.11
N MET A 112 25.07 5.96 -44.38
CA MET A 112 24.77 4.95 -43.36
C MET A 112 25.75 4.99 -42.18
N LYS A 113 27.05 5.22 -42.42
CA LYS A 113 28.04 5.39 -41.34
C LYS A 113 27.79 6.67 -40.54
N ALA A 114 27.45 7.77 -41.20
CA ALA A 114 27.13 9.03 -40.55
C ALA A 114 25.89 8.93 -39.65
N LEU A 115 24.81 8.29 -40.14
CA LEU A 115 23.61 8.02 -39.36
C LEU A 115 23.89 7.10 -38.16
N ALA A 116 24.63 6.00 -38.37
CA ALA A 116 25.00 5.10 -37.29
C ALA A 116 25.86 5.79 -36.21
N TYR A 117 26.78 6.68 -36.62
CA TYR A 117 27.56 7.50 -35.70
C TYR A 117 26.67 8.46 -34.90
N ALA A 118 25.78 9.18 -35.59
CA ALA A 118 24.84 10.11 -34.98
C ALA A 118 23.94 9.42 -33.94
N GLU A 119 23.35 8.28 -34.28
CA GLU A 119 22.55 7.48 -33.36
C GLU A 119 23.35 7.00 -32.15
N LYS A 120 24.57 6.51 -32.39
CA LYS A 120 25.44 6.03 -31.32
C LYS A 120 25.81 7.16 -30.36
N LEU A 121 26.05 8.36 -30.87
CA LEU A 121 26.39 9.53 -30.07
C LEU A 121 25.20 9.97 -29.20
N VAL A 122 24.01 10.09 -29.79
CA VAL A 122 22.78 10.48 -29.08
C VAL A 122 22.35 9.44 -28.04
N LYS A 123 22.54 8.14 -28.30
CA LYS A 123 22.17 7.05 -27.37
C LYS A 123 23.13 6.88 -26.18
N ASN A 124 24.42 7.21 -26.35
CA ASN A 124 25.45 6.93 -25.34
C ASN A 124 25.88 8.15 -24.52
N ILE A 125 25.36 9.33 -24.83
CA ILE A 125 25.72 10.54 -24.10
C ILE A 125 25.25 10.44 -22.64
N ARG A 126 26.15 10.79 -21.72
CA ARG A 126 25.90 10.85 -20.27
C ARG A 126 26.36 12.20 -19.77
N ARG A 127 25.61 12.78 -18.83
CA ARG A 127 26.07 13.94 -18.06
C ARG A 127 26.76 13.43 -16.81
N ASP A 128 28.08 13.53 -16.79
CA ASP A 128 28.92 13.21 -15.63
C ASP A 128 30.09 14.20 -15.54
N GLU A 129 30.95 14.05 -14.53
CA GLU A 129 32.07 14.96 -14.27
C GLU A 129 33.11 15.04 -15.40
N LYS A 130 33.05 14.16 -16.41
CA LYS A 130 33.92 14.17 -17.59
C LYS A 130 33.11 14.38 -18.88
N GLU A 131 32.13 15.28 -18.85
CA GLU A 131 31.33 15.59 -20.04
C GLU A 131 32.15 16.28 -21.15
N GLY A 132 31.93 15.83 -22.39
CA GLY A 132 32.57 16.38 -23.59
C GLY A 132 32.10 15.63 -24.84
N ILE A 133 31.94 16.35 -25.93
CA ILE A 133 31.49 15.79 -27.22
C ILE A 133 32.44 16.30 -28.30
N VAL A 134 32.88 15.40 -29.17
CA VAL A 134 33.61 15.76 -30.39
C VAL A 134 32.64 15.64 -31.55
N LEU A 135 32.49 16.72 -32.32
CA LEU A 135 31.58 16.78 -33.47
C LEU A 135 32.37 17.00 -34.75
N PRO A 136 32.00 16.32 -35.86
CA PRO A 136 32.49 16.67 -37.19
C PRO A 136 32.04 18.08 -37.61
N TYR A 137 32.77 18.68 -38.55
CA TYR A 137 32.45 20.02 -39.06
C TYR A 137 31.00 20.11 -39.59
N GLY A 138 30.30 21.19 -39.23
CA GLY A 138 28.92 21.46 -39.64
C GLY A 138 27.84 20.75 -38.82
N TRP A 139 28.19 19.81 -37.94
CA TRP A 139 27.22 19.17 -37.05
C TRP A 139 26.94 20.04 -35.82
N THR A 140 25.67 20.15 -35.44
CA THR A 140 25.26 20.93 -34.27
C THR A 140 24.62 20.01 -33.24
N PHE A 141 25.16 20.00 -32.03
CA PHE A 141 24.56 19.31 -30.89
C PHE A 141 23.85 20.32 -29.99
N SER A 142 22.64 19.98 -29.55
CA SER A 142 21.88 20.77 -28.59
C SER A 142 21.12 19.86 -27.63
N LEU A 143 20.89 20.34 -26.41
CA LEU A 143 20.00 19.69 -25.45
C LEU A 143 18.67 20.42 -25.49
N VAL A 144 17.61 19.73 -25.88
CA VAL A 144 16.26 20.26 -25.84
C VAL A 144 15.67 19.97 -24.48
N ASN A 145 15.50 21.01 -23.67
CA ASN A 145 14.82 20.89 -22.38
C ASN A 145 13.32 21.10 -22.58
N GLY A 146 12.53 20.11 -22.17
CA GLY A 146 11.08 20.23 -22.16
C GLY A 146 10.66 21.05 -20.94
N GLY A 147 10.35 22.33 -21.13
CA GLY A 147 10.11 23.32 -20.06
C GLY A 147 9.58 22.79 -18.72
N SER A 148 10.28 23.15 -17.65
CA SER A 148 10.19 22.63 -16.27
C SER A 148 8.81 22.65 -15.59
N LYS A 149 7.81 23.38 -16.12
CA LYS A 149 6.49 23.53 -15.49
C LYS A 149 5.72 22.21 -15.29
N ARG A 150 5.89 21.22 -16.17
CA ARG A 150 5.12 19.96 -16.11
C ARG A 150 5.51 19.04 -14.94
N GLN A 151 6.75 19.11 -14.44
CA GLN A 151 7.18 18.28 -13.32
C GLN A 151 6.58 18.72 -11.99
N PHE A 152 6.53 20.04 -11.77
CA PHE A 152 5.89 20.62 -10.59
C PHE A 152 4.41 20.23 -10.47
N GLU A 153 3.72 19.94 -11.58
CA GLU A 153 2.33 19.48 -11.56
C GLU A 153 2.16 18.02 -11.13
N ILE A 154 3.13 17.13 -11.38
CA ILE A 154 3.02 15.71 -11.01
C ILE A 154 3.16 15.52 -9.50
N GLY A 155 4.09 16.23 -8.86
CA GLY A 155 4.27 16.19 -7.40
C GLY A 155 2.97 16.53 -6.65
N ASN A 156 2.29 17.60 -7.05
CA ASN A 156 0.99 18.01 -6.49
C ASN A 156 -0.10 16.95 -6.69
N ILE A 157 -0.08 16.23 -7.83
CA ILE A 157 -1.01 15.13 -8.08
C ILE A 157 -0.73 13.96 -7.13
N ILE A 158 0.55 13.59 -6.96
CA ILE A 158 0.96 12.52 -6.03
C ILE A 158 0.55 12.87 -4.61
N GLU A 159 0.80 14.08 -4.17
CA GLU A 159 0.45 14.55 -2.83
C GLU A 159 -1.06 14.54 -2.58
N ARG A 160 -1.86 14.97 -3.57
CA ARG A 160 -3.33 14.86 -3.51
C ARG A 160 -3.77 13.40 -3.39
N ILE A 161 -3.10 12.48 -4.08
CA ILE A 161 -3.39 11.04 -3.96
C ILE A 161 -3.01 10.54 -2.56
N ASP A 162 -1.89 10.99 -2.00
CA ASP A 162 -1.43 10.61 -0.66
C ASP A 162 -2.41 11.05 0.43
N ASN A 163 -2.92 12.29 0.32
CA ASN A 163 -3.99 12.79 1.17
C ASN A 163 -5.27 11.94 1.05
N ARG A 164 -5.68 11.56 -0.18
CA ARG A 164 -6.85 10.68 -0.38
C ARG A 164 -6.67 9.31 0.23
N MET A 165 -5.50 8.70 0.05
CA MET A 165 -5.17 7.41 0.65
C MET A 165 -5.25 7.48 2.18
N ALA A 166 -4.67 8.52 2.79
CA ALA A 166 -4.71 8.69 4.25
C ALA A 166 -6.14 8.91 4.78
N MET A 167 -6.96 9.68 4.05
CA MET A 167 -8.38 9.88 4.39
C MET A 167 -9.17 8.56 4.40
N THR A 168 -8.81 7.55 3.60
CA THR A 168 -9.52 6.25 3.62
C THR A 168 -9.43 5.51 4.95
N CYS A 169 -8.38 5.80 5.74
CA CYS A 169 -8.19 5.26 7.08
C CYS A 169 -8.35 6.33 8.17
N MET A 170 -8.90 7.51 7.84
CA MET A 170 -9.02 8.66 8.74
C MET A 170 -7.69 9.08 9.38
N ALA A 171 -6.57 8.84 8.69
CA ALA A 171 -5.21 9.11 9.16
C ALA A 171 -4.61 10.37 8.50
N ASP A 172 -5.44 11.19 7.86
CA ASP A 172 -5.03 12.39 7.14
C ASP A 172 -4.53 13.50 8.06
N PHE A 173 -4.87 13.47 9.34
CA PHE A 173 -4.32 14.40 10.33
C PHE A 173 -2.79 14.27 10.50
N VAL A 174 -2.21 13.09 10.20
CA VAL A 174 -0.75 12.88 10.20
C VAL A 174 -0.07 13.78 9.15
N LEU A 175 -0.77 14.07 8.05
CA LEU A 175 -0.26 14.88 6.95
C LEU A 175 -0.41 16.40 7.20
N LEU A 176 -1.30 16.81 8.14
CA LEU A 176 -1.55 18.23 8.44
C LEU A 176 -0.32 18.98 8.97
N GLY A 177 0.62 18.29 9.61
CA GLY A 177 1.86 18.88 10.13
C GLY A 177 2.94 19.11 9.07
N HIS A 178 2.78 18.61 7.85
CA HIS A 178 3.84 18.58 6.84
C HIS A 178 3.82 19.79 5.88
N GLN A 179 2.73 20.56 5.81
CA GLN A 179 2.57 21.55 4.73
C GLN A 179 2.29 22.99 5.14
N GLN A 180 1.74 23.28 6.33
CA GLN A 180 1.58 24.63 6.84
C GLN A 180 1.01 24.59 8.26
N THR A 181 1.31 25.61 9.06
CA THR A 181 0.79 25.84 10.41
C THR A 181 -0.75 25.95 10.42
N GLY A 182 -1.44 24.81 10.43
CA GLY A 182 -2.90 24.70 10.49
C GLY A 182 -3.43 24.74 11.93
N SER A 183 -4.68 25.19 12.10
CA SER A 183 -5.29 25.40 13.41
C SER A 183 -5.32 24.11 14.24
N PHE A 184 -4.81 24.18 15.48
CA PHE A 184 -4.81 23.05 16.43
C PHE A 184 -6.21 22.42 16.61
N ALA A 185 -7.27 23.21 16.43
CA ALA A 185 -8.65 22.75 16.51
C ALA A 185 -9.00 21.70 15.42
N LEU A 186 -8.59 21.92 14.16
CA LEU A 186 -8.88 20.97 13.07
C LEU A 186 -8.12 19.65 13.26
N SER A 187 -6.89 19.72 13.78
CA SER A 187 -6.09 18.53 14.11
C SER A 187 -6.72 17.74 15.26
N SER A 188 -7.20 18.42 16.30
CA SER A 188 -7.89 17.81 17.44
C SER A 188 -9.17 17.08 17.01
N ASP A 189 -10.01 17.69 16.18
CA ASP A 189 -11.26 17.08 15.71
C ASP A 189 -11.02 15.81 14.88
N LYS A 190 -10.03 15.82 13.99
CA LYS A 190 -9.67 14.64 13.19
C LYS A 190 -9.04 13.53 14.03
N THR A 191 -8.21 13.88 15.03
CA THR A 191 -7.65 12.92 15.97
C THR A 191 -8.76 12.21 16.75
N ARG A 192 -9.80 12.95 17.16
CA ARG A 192 -10.98 12.37 17.81
C ARG A 192 -11.74 11.41 16.90
N LEU A 193 -12.01 11.79 15.64
CA LEU A 193 -12.66 10.90 14.67
C LEU A 193 -11.84 9.63 14.43
N PHE A 194 -10.52 9.75 14.39
CA PHE A 194 -9.62 8.61 14.28
C PHE A 194 -9.65 7.71 15.52
N ALA A 195 -9.69 8.29 16.73
CA ALA A 195 -9.83 7.53 17.98
C ALA A 195 -11.14 6.72 18.01
N VAL A 196 -12.27 7.32 17.61
CA VAL A 196 -13.56 6.64 17.47
C VAL A 196 -13.47 5.47 16.48
N ALA A 197 -12.78 5.67 15.34
CA ALA A 197 -12.57 4.63 14.35
C ALA A 197 -11.74 3.45 14.89
N ILE A 198 -10.64 3.74 15.59
CA ILE A 198 -9.84 2.72 16.27
C ILE A 198 -10.68 1.99 17.33
N GLY A 199 -11.48 2.72 18.10
CA GLY A 199 -12.39 2.14 19.10
C GLY A 199 -13.31 1.11 18.49
N THR A 200 -13.89 1.40 17.32
CA THR A 200 -14.71 0.43 16.58
C THR A 200 -13.95 -0.85 16.24
N TYR A 201 -12.68 -0.77 15.86
CA TYR A 201 -11.86 -1.96 15.60
C TYR A 201 -11.50 -2.73 16.87
N LEU A 202 -11.23 -2.03 17.97
CA LEU A 202 -10.99 -2.65 19.27
C LEU A 202 -12.25 -3.34 19.80
N ASP A 203 -13.43 -2.75 19.61
CA ASP A 203 -14.72 -3.34 19.91
C ASP A 203 -14.95 -4.63 19.12
N ILE A 204 -14.64 -4.64 17.81
CA ILE A 204 -14.73 -5.85 16.98
C ILE A 204 -13.83 -6.97 17.55
N ILE A 205 -12.59 -6.65 17.93
CA ILE A 205 -11.65 -7.63 18.52
C ILE A 205 -12.20 -8.14 19.86
N CYS A 206 -12.64 -7.24 20.74
CA CYS A 206 -13.23 -7.58 22.04
C CYS A 206 -14.47 -8.45 21.86
N GLN A 207 -15.34 -8.12 20.91
CA GLN A 207 -16.54 -8.88 20.57
C GLN A 207 -16.18 -10.30 20.12
N THR A 208 -15.20 -10.49 19.23
CA THR A 208 -14.75 -11.83 18.81
C THR A 208 -14.26 -12.65 20.01
N ILE A 209 -13.47 -12.06 20.91
CA ILE A 209 -12.96 -12.76 22.10
C ILE A 209 -14.11 -13.10 23.07
N ASN A 210 -15.03 -12.16 23.30
CA ASN A 210 -16.18 -12.32 24.19
C ASN A 210 -17.19 -13.36 23.69
N THR A 211 -17.37 -13.47 22.37
CA THR A 211 -18.34 -14.38 21.77
C THR A 211 -17.75 -15.76 21.47
N GLN A 212 -16.48 -15.83 21.05
CA GLN A 212 -15.87 -17.07 20.57
C GLN A 212 -14.84 -17.68 21.53
N ALA A 213 -14.12 -16.88 22.32
CA ALA A 213 -13.02 -17.39 23.15
C ALA A 213 -13.47 -17.67 24.60
N ILE A 214 -13.99 -16.65 25.29
CA ILE A 214 -14.32 -16.71 26.72
C ILE A 214 -15.36 -17.81 27.03
N PRO A 215 -16.48 -17.93 26.27
CA PRO A 215 -17.47 -18.97 26.55
C PRO A 215 -16.90 -20.38 26.43
N LYS A 216 -16.01 -20.61 25.46
CA LYS A 216 -15.33 -21.90 25.27
C LYS A 216 -14.41 -22.22 26.44
N LEU A 217 -13.65 -21.23 26.93
CA LEU A 217 -12.75 -21.42 28.08
C LEU A 217 -13.51 -21.73 29.37
N ILE A 218 -14.62 -21.03 29.61
CA ILE A 218 -15.47 -21.26 30.78
C ILE A 218 -16.16 -22.62 30.70
N LYS A 219 -16.63 -23.01 29.50
CA LYS A 219 -17.21 -24.34 29.26
C LYS A 219 -16.26 -25.48 29.65
N VAL A 220 -14.98 -25.33 29.38
CA VAL A 220 -13.95 -26.33 29.75
C VAL A 220 -13.64 -26.31 31.26
N ASN A 221 -13.86 -25.19 31.94
CA ASN A 221 -13.61 -25.02 33.38
C ASN A 221 -14.89 -25.01 34.24
N GLN A 222 -16.00 -25.57 33.74
CA GLN A 222 -17.32 -25.49 34.39
C GLN A 222 -17.34 -25.89 35.86
N SER A 223 -16.52 -26.85 36.27
CA SER A 223 -16.42 -27.30 37.67
C SER A 223 -15.99 -26.20 38.64
N HIS A 224 -15.16 -25.26 38.18
CA HIS A 224 -14.64 -24.13 38.97
C HIS A 224 -15.54 -22.89 38.90
N PHE A 225 -16.38 -22.77 37.86
CA PHE A 225 -17.21 -21.59 37.60
C PHE A 225 -18.72 -21.85 37.77
N LYS A 226 -19.11 -22.85 38.59
CA LYS A 226 -20.53 -23.23 38.79
C LYS A 226 -21.44 -22.12 39.30
N ASN A 227 -20.86 -21.15 40.04
CA ASN A 227 -21.62 -20.08 40.71
C ASN A 227 -21.51 -18.72 40.00
N ILE A 228 -20.97 -18.66 38.78
CA ILE A 228 -20.90 -17.38 38.06
C ILE A 228 -22.31 -17.00 37.61
N ARG A 229 -22.71 -15.76 37.89
CA ARG A 229 -23.99 -15.21 37.41
C ARG A 229 -23.86 -14.58 36.03
N ASP A 230 -22.71 -13.97 35.76
CA ASP A 230 -22.41 -13.28 34.51
C ASP A 230 -21.08 -13.74 33.92
N MET A 231 -21.01 -13.74 32.59
CA MET A 231 -19.78 -14.03 31.87
C MET A 231 -18.83 -12.82 31.95
N PRO A 232 -17.53 -13.03 32.25
CA PRO A 232 -16.55 -11.96 32.15
C PRO A 232 -16.48 -11.45 30.70
N LYS A 233 -16.26 -10.15 30.55
CA LYS A 233 -16.12 -9.49 29.25
C LYS A 233 -14.77 -8.81 29.18
N LEU A 234 -14.07 -9.04 28.09
CA LEU A 234 -12.95 -8.22 27.67
C LEU A 234 -13.50 -6.90 27.13
N ILE A 235 -12.98 -5.80 27.68
CA ILE A 235 -13.21 -4.43 27.22
C ILE A 235 -11.86 -3.80 26.94
N HIS A 236 -11.77 -2.96 25.91
CA HIS A 236 -10.57 -2.19 25.67
C HIS A 236 -10.55 -0.95 26.57
N GLY A 237 -9.36 -0.41 26.85
CA GLY A 237 -9.20 0.86 27.56
C GLY A 237 -9.63 2.05 26.71
N ASP A 238 -9.69 3.24 27.33
CA ASP A 238 -9.89 4.49 26.61
C ASP A 238 -8.70 4.77 25.67
N ILE A 239 -9.00 5.30 24.49
CA ILE A 239 -8.04 5.57 23.41
C ILE A 239 -7.71 7.07 23.37
N GLU A 240 -8.60 7.93 23.86
CA GLU A 240 -8.45 9.37 23.78
C GLU A 240 -7.58 9.95 24.90
N LYS A 241 -7.59 9.31 26.08
CA LYS A 241 -6.84 9.78 27.25
C LYS A 241 -5.69 8.86 27.57
N GLN A 242 -4.47 9.41 27.53
CA GLN A 242 -3.32 8.79 28.14
C GLN A 242 -3.36 9.10 29.64
N ASP A 243 -3.59 8.09 30.49
CA ASP A 243 -3.38 8.22 31.93
C ASP A 243 -1.87 8.35 32.18
N LEU A 244 -1.39 9.59 32.21
CA LEU A 244 -0.05 9.95 32.65
C LEU A 244 -0.06 10.11 34.17
N THR A 245 -0.09 8.99 34.88
CA THR A 245 0.24 8.91 36.31
C THR A 245 1.59 8.26 36.51
#